data_AF-A0A3M6CL11-F1
#
_entry.id   AF-A0A3M6CL11-F1
#
_cell.length_a   1.000
_cell.length_b   1.000
_cell.length_c   1.000
_cell.angle_alpha   90.00
_cell.angle_beta   90.00
_cell.angle_gamma   90.00
#
_symmetry.space_group_name_H-M   'P 1'
#
loop_
_entity.id
_entity.type
_entity.pdbx_description
1 polymer ?
#
loop_
_entity_poly.entity_id
_entity_poly.type
_entity_poly.pdbx_seq_one_letter_code
_entity_poly.pdbx_strand_id
1 'polypeptide(L)'
;MNFFPFHPGDYMLRTAHLDPLEDLAYRRLLDLYYVNESPLTGTPDELSRVIRLRSNSAQVEAVLREFFVEADGAWSHSHCDEVIQQYRAKASQAAENGKRGGRPKKTQSKPNPNPEETQSVISANPEETGSKANQEPITKNQEPIDQKHTAQAPAGDLFPKFWKLYPNKKGKAAAEKAWKKLKVTDDLFTLIAQGLAKQCASLAWTKDGGQFIPHPATWLNGKRWEDEVQPASNVHQFPQSRHTGFDTRDYKAGLTPRGDGTYDF
;
A
#
# COMPACT_ATOMS: atom_id res chain seq x y z
N MET A 1 19.04 10.23 -0.48
CA MET A 1 18.70 8.81 -0.74
C MET A 1 17.97 8.76 -2.06
N ASN A 2 18.30 7.85 -2.98
CA ASN A 2 17.71 7.90 -4.34
C ASN A 2 16.33 7.21 -4.44
N PHE A 3 16.02 6.33 -3.49
CA PHE A 3 14.80 5.54 -3.46
C PHE A 3 14.43 5.25 -2.01
N PHE A 4 13.16 5.39 -1.65
CA PHE A 4 12.62 4.95 -0.35
C PHE A 4 11.33 4.15 -0.54
N PRO A 5 11.04 3.19 0.37
CA PRO A 5 9.80 2.44 0.30
C PRO A 5 8.61 3.37 0.64
N PHE A 6 7.66 3.46 -0.28
CA PHE A 6 6.37 4.10 -0.03
C PHE A 6 5.28 3.03 0.07
N HIS A 7 4.51 3.06 1.15
CA HIS A 7 3.42 2.12 1.41
C HIS A 7 2.07 2.86 1.34
N PRO A 8 1.39 2.86 0.18
CA PRO A 8 0.18 3.66 -0.02
C PRO A 8 -0.94 3.35 0.98
N GLY A 9 -1.10 2.09 1.36
CA GLY A 9 -2.13 1.69 2.33
C GLY A 9 -1.92 2.27 3.72
N ASP A 10 -0.67 2.20 4.22
CA ASP A 10 -0.31 2.77 5.52
C ASP A 10 -0.40 4.30 5.49
N TYR A 11 0.01 4.91 4.37
CA TYR A 11 -0.15 6.34 4.13
C TYR A 11 -1.61 6.76 4.21
N MET A 12 -2.48 6.16 3.39
CA MET A 12 -3.91 6.50 3.36
C MET A 12 -4.59 6.31 4.71
N LEU A 13 -4.21 5.27 5.48
CA LEU A 13 -4.77 5.03 6.80
C LEU A 13 -4.35 6.11 7.81
N ARG A 14 -3.12 6.59 7.72
CA ARG A 14 -2.57 7.62 8.63
C ARG A 14 -2.98 9.04 8.26
N THR A 15 -3.33 9.30 7.00
CA THR A 15 -3.70 10.64 6.53
C THR A 15 -5.20 10.80 6.22
N ALA A 16 -6.03 9.78 6.50
CA ALA A 16 -7.45 9.78 6.17
C ALA A 16 -8.24 10.95 6.77
N HIS A 17 -7.79 11.51 7.89
CA HIS A 17 -8.43 12.63 8.58
C HIS A 17 -7.89 14.00 8.19
N LEU A 18 -6.83 14.06 7.37
CA LEU A 18 -6.21 15.32 6.97
C LEU A 18 -7.00 16.03 5.89
N ASP A 19 -7.03 17.36 5.97
CA ASP A 19 -7.52 18.18 4.87
C ASP A 19 -6.59 18.08 3.65
N PRO A 20 -7.06 18.37 2.42
CA PRO A 20 -6.24 18.23 1.21
C PRO A 20 -4.91 19.00 1.23
N LEU A 21 -4.87 20.15 1.91
CA LEU A 21 -3.65 20.96 2.05
C LEU A 21 -2.70 20.40 3.13
N GLU A 22 -3.23 19.77 4.16
CA GLU A 22 -2.46 19.09 5.20
C GLU A 22 -1.86 17.79 4.66
N ASP A 23 -2.63 17.00 3.91
CA ASP A 23 -2.12 15.80 3.22
C ASP A 23 -0.99 16.18 2.25
N LEU A 24 -1.17 17.24 1.45
CA LEU A 24 -0.11 17.75 0.58
C LEU A 24 1.11 18.25 1.36
N ALA A 25 0.91 18.94 2.48
CA ALA A 25 2.00 19.39 3.34
C ALA A 25 2.79 18.20 3.89
N TYR A 26 2.10 17.21 4.46
CA TYR A 26 2.70 15.98 4.99
C TYR A 26 3.53 15.26 3.92
N ARG A 27 2.95 15.07 2.74
CA ARG A 27 3.65 14.44 1.61
C ARG A 27 4.95 15.15 1.24
N ARG A 28 4.92 16.48 1.12
CA ARG A 28 6.10 17.27 0.74
C ARG A 28 7.13 17.37 1.87
N LEU A 29 6.71 17.37 3.12
CA LEU A 29 7.62 17.32 4.27
C LEU A 29 8.37 15.98 4.31
N LEU A 30 7.68 14.86 4.05
CA LEU A 30 8.34 13.55 3.90
C LEU A 30 9.34 13.55 2.76
N ASP A 31 8.97 14.07 1.58
CA ASP A 31 9.88 14.17 0.43
C ASP A 31 11.13 14.99 0.79
N LEU A 32 10.96 16.15 1.44
CA LEU A 32 12.07 17.00 1.90
C LEU A 32 12.97 16.25 2.90
N TYR A 33 12.37 15.49 3.82
CA TYR A 33 13.09 14.68 4.82
C TYR A 33 13.98 13.63 4.14
N TYR A 34 13.45 12.88 3.18
CA TYR A 34 14.18 11.83 2.47
C TYR A 34 15.23 12.36 1.50
N VAL A 35 14.97 13.52 0.89
CA VAL A 35 15.96 14.21 0.04
C VAL A 35 17.17 14.64 0.88
N ASN A 36 16.93 15.24 2.04
CA ASN A 36 18.00 15.71 2.93
C ASN A 36 18.62 14.59 3.78
N GLU A 37 17.91 13.47 3.95
CA GLU A 37 18.25 12.39 4.88
C GLU A 37 18.50 12.88 6.32
N SER A 38 17.76 13.89 6.76
CA SER A 38 17.94 14.53 8.07
C SER A 38 16.65 15.14 8.59
N PRO A 39 16.55 15.38 9.92
CA PRO A 39 15.48 16.19 10.50
C PRO A 39 15.30 17.53 9.78
N LEU A 40 14.05 18.01 9.73
CA LEU A 40 13.72 19.28 9.10
C LEU A 40 14.07 20.41 10.06
N THR A 41 15.00 21.27 9.67
CA THR A 41 15.43 22.41 10.49
C THR A 41 14.62 23.66 10.14
N GLY A 42 14.21 24.41 11.15
CA GLY A 42 13.55 25.70 10.97
C GLY A 42 12.11 25.73 11.46
N THR A 43 11.53 26.92 11.37
CA THR A 43 10.15 27.20 11.80
C THR A 43 9.13 26.70 10.77
N PRO A 44 7.86 26.48 11.17
CA PRO A 44 6.79 26.14 10.24
C PRO A 44 6.67 27.13 9.07
N ASP A 45 6.87 28.43 9.33
CA ASP A 45 6.87 29.48 8.33
C ASP A 45 7.99 29.31 7.29
N GLU A 46 9.21 28.97 7.72
CA GLU A 46 10.33 28.71 6.83
C GLU A 46 10.11 27.43 6.02
N LEU A 47 9.67 26.35 6.68
CA LEU A 47 9.40 25.07 6.04
C LEU A 47 8.28 25.19 5.00
N SER A 48 7.22 25.97 5.28
CA SER A 48 6.14 26.24 4.34
C SER A 48 6.65 26.86 3.03
N ARG A 49 7.69 27.71 3.09
CA ARG A 49 8.30 28.32 1.90
C ARG A 49 9.10 27.30 1.11
N VAL A 50 9.87 26.45 1.80
CA VAL A 50 10.70 25.39 1.19
C VAL A 50 9.82 24.40 0.44
N ILE A 51 8.72 23.94 1.05
CA ILE A 51 7.79 22.98 0.44
C ILE A 51 6.75 23.64 -0.48
N ARG A 52 6.91 24.94 -0.81
CA ARG A 52 6.04 25.69 -1.75
C ARG A 52 4.57 25.78 -1.33
N LEU A 53 4.33 25.93 -0.02
CA LEU A 53 3.03 26.15 0.63
C LEU A 53 3.05 27.47 1.42
N ARG A 54 3.59 28.54 0.82
CA ARG A 54 3.89 29.83 1.46
C ARG A 54 2.73 30.49 2.20
N SER A 55 1.50 30.25 1.74
CA SER A 55 0.28 30.83 2.31
C SER A 55 -0.43 29.89 3.29
N ASN A 56 0.15 28.73 3.57
CA ASN A 56 -0.48 27.63 4.31
C ASN A 56 0.37 27.19 5.51
N SER A 57 1.08 28.13 6.14
CA SER A 57 1.94 27.83 7.29
C SER A 57 1.20 27.14 8.44
N ALA A 58 -0.05 27.54 8.70
CA ALA A 58 -0.88 26.92 9.74
C ALA A 58 -1.12 25.42 9.49
N GLN A 59 -1.38 25.01 8.23
CA GLN A 59 -1.53 23.59 7.88
C GLN A 59 -0.20 22.84 8.02
N VAL A 60 0.91 23.47 7.64
CA VAL A 60 2.25 22.89 7.80
C VAL A 60 2.56 22.69 9.29
N GLU A 61 2.26 23.66 10.13
CA GLU A 61 2.44 23.59 11.58
C GLU A 61 1.58 22.49 12.21
N ALA A 62 0.31 22.37 11.83
CA ALA A 62 -0.57 21.32 12.32
C ALA A 62 0.00 19.92 12.02
N VAL A 63 0.43 19.69 10.78
CA VAL A 63 1.05 18.44 10.34
C VAL A 63 2.38 18.17 11.06
N LEU A 64 3.22 19.19 11.23
CA LEU A 64 4.49 19.04 11.96
C LEU A 64 4.23 18.60 13.40
N ARG A 65 3.28 19.24 14.09
CA ARG A 65 2.93 18.89 15.47
C ARG A 65 2.31 17.51 15.63
N GLU A 66 1.60 17.03 14.61
CA GLU A 66 0.95 15.71 14.65
C GLU A 66 1.94 14.57 14.35
N PHE A 67 2.73 14.69 13.29
CA PHE A 67 3.52 13.57 12.76
C PHE A 67 5.01 13.63 13.09
N PHE A 68 5.50 14.80 13.53
CA PHE A 68 6.93 15.01 13.80
C PHE A 68 7.16 15.37 15.28
N VAL A 69 8.37 15.06 15.74
CA VAL A 69 8.81 15.40 17.09
C VAL A 69 9.81 16.55 17.00
N GLU A 70 9.47 17.68 17.61
CA GLU A 70 10.34 18.84 17.72
C GLU A 70 11.38 18.63 18.83
N ALA A 71 12.65 18.79 18.48
CA ALA A 71 13.76 18.83 19.42
C ALA A 71 14.84 19.79 18.90
N ASP A 72 15.33 20.68 19.76
CA ASP A 72 16.43 21.62 19.45
C ASP A 72 16.24 22.43 18.15
N GLY A 73 15.00 22.82 17.83
CA GLY A 73 14.66 23.58 16.63
C GLY A 73 14.64 22.76 15.32
N ALA A 74 14.58 21.44 15.43
CA ALA A 74 14.45 20.51 14.31
C ALA A 74 13.28 19.54 14.52
N TRP A 75 12.68 19.12 13.41
CA TRP A 75 11.53 18.21 13.38
C TRP A 75 11.98 16.85 12.88
N SER A 76 11.90 15.84 13.75
CA SER A 76 12.28 14.46 13.47
C SER A 76 11.07 13.58 13.18
N HIS A 77 11.24 12.55 12.35
CA HIS A 77 10.19 11.58 12.04
C HIS A 77 10.72 10.16 12.17
N SER A 78 10.30 9.47 13.24
CA SER A 78 10.85 8.17 13.65
C SER A 78 10.92 7.15 12.51
N HIS A 79 9.86 6.99 11.71
CA HIS A 79 9.89 6.03 10.60
C HIS A 79 10.90 6.42 9.50
N CYS A 80 11.05 7.73 9.23
CA CYS A 80 12.00 8.19 8.23
C CYS A 80 13.43 7.93 8.72
N ASP A 81 13.69 8.19 10.00
CA ASP A 81 15.00 7.94 10.63
C ASP A 81 15.37 6.46 10.58
N GLU A 82 14.43 5.56 10.88
CA GLU A 82 14.63 4.11 10.77
C GLU A 82 14.99 3.69 9.34
N VAL A 83 14.23 4.19 8.34
CA VAL A 83 14.47 3.88 6.93
C VAL A 83 15.83 4.41 6.46
N ILE A 84 16.18 5.64 6.84
CA ILE A 84 17.47 6.27 6.53
C ILE A 84 18.62 5.51 7.20
N GLN A 85 18.46 5.11 8.47
CA GLN A 85 19.47 4.34 9.19
C GLN A 85 19.73 2.99 8.52
N GLN A 86 18.67 2.28 8.12
CA GLN A 86 18.80 1.02 7.38
C GLN A 86 19.50 1.23 6.03
N TYR A 87 19.15 2.30 5.31
CA TYR A 87 19.80 2.64 4.04
C TYR A 87 21.30 2.93 4.23
N ARG A 88 21.68 3.74 5.22
CA ARG A 88 23.07 4.07 5.55
C ARG A 88 23.87 2.85 6.01
N ALA A 89 23.26 1.96 6.80
CA ALA A 89 23.90 0.73 7.25
C ALA A 89 24.25 -0.18 6.06
N LYS A 90 23.31 -0.38 5.13
CA LYS A 90 23.57 -1.17 3.92
C LYS A 90 24.59 -0.50 3.00
N ALA A 91 24.54 0.83 2.84
CA ALA A 91 25.53 1.58 2.08
C ALA A 91 26.95 1.43 2.66
N SER A 92 27.09 1.50 3.98
CA SER A 92 28.37 1.30 4.68
C SER A 92 28.90 -0.13 4.49
N GLN A 93 28.06 -1.15 4.65
CA GLN A 93 28.43 -2.55 4.40
C GLN A 93 28.87 -2.77 2.95
N ALA A 94 28.13 -2.22 1.99
CA ALA A 94 28.49 -2.32 0.57
C ALA A 94 29.82 -1.62 0.27
N ALA A 95 30.08 -0.45 0.87
CA ALA A 95 31.36 0.24 0.73
C ALA A 95 32.52 -0.59 1.32
N GLU A 96 32.34 -1.20 2.48
CA GLU A 96 33.36 -2.05 3.11
C GLU A 96 33.64 -3.31 2.29
N ASN A 97 32.59 -3.98 1.79
CA ASN A 97 32.74 -5.09 0.85
C ASN A 97 33.48 -4.66 -0.44
N GLY A 98 33.22 -3.44 -0.92
CA GLY A 98 33.93 -2.84 -2.06
C GLY A 98 35.43 -2.68 -1.80
N LYS A 99 35.82 -2.18 -0.63
CA LYS A 99 37.24 -2.06 -0.22
C LYS A 99 37.95 -3.42 -0.15
N ARG A 100 37.26 -4.47 0.29
CA ARG A 100 37.79 -5.84 0.36
C ARG A 100 37.95 -6.51 -1.01
N GLY A 101 37.45 -5.88 -2.07
CA GLY A 101 37.49 -6.38 -3.44
C GLY A 101 36.24 -7.20 -3.76
N GLY A 102 35.24 -6.58 -4.37
CA GLY A 102 33.99 -7.24 -4.76
C GLY A 102 34.13 -8.27 -5.89
N ARG A 103 35.30 -8.34 -6.54
CA ARG A 103 35.63 -9.34 -7.57
C ARG A 103 36.54 -10.39 -6.95
N PRO A 104 36.15 -11.68 -6.93
CA PRO A 104 37.02 -12.75 -6.45
C PRO A 104 38.37 -12.70 -7.18
N LYS A 105 39.48 -12.72 -6.43
CA LYS A 105 40.81 -12.87 -7.04
C LYS A 105 40.83 -14.21 -7.78
N LYS A 106 41.29 -14.18 -9.04
CA LYS A 106 41.47 -15.37 -9.87
C LYS A 106 42.62 -16.19 -9.29
N THR A 107 42.35 -16.99 -8.27
CA THR A 107 43.32 -17.93 -7.72
C THR A 107 43.27 -19.19 -8.59
N GLN A 108 44.40 -19.53 -9.20
CA GLN A 108 44.66 -20.61 -10.17
C GLN A 108 44.53 -20.23 -11.66
N SER A 109 45.67 -19.77 -12.19
CA SER A 109 46.08 -20.04 -13.56
C SER A 109 46.10 -21.55 -13.81
N LYS A 110 45.03 -22.12 -14.37
CA LYS A 110 45.16 -23.35 -15.16
C LYS A 110 45.74 -22.94 -16.53
N PRO A 111 46.85 -23.54 -16.99
CA PRO A 111 47.34 -23.31 -18.34
C PRO A 111 46.43 -24.10 -19.28
N ASN A 112 45.52 -23.43 -19.99
CA ASN A 112 44.95 -24.02 -21.19
C ASN A 112 44.79 -22.93 -22.26
N PRO A 113 45.37 -23.10 -23.46
CA PRO A 113 45.32 -22.11 -24.52
C PRO A 113 44.09 -22.36 -25.37
N ASN A 114 42.96 -21.70 -25.04
CA ASN A 114 41.94 -21.46 -26.06
C ASN A 114 41.09 -20.23 -25.66
N PRO A 115 41.03 -19.16 -26.47
CA PRO A 115 40.36 -17.92 -26.09
C PRO A 115 39.02 -17.78 -26.81
N GLU A 116 37.95 -18.46 -26.40
CA GLU A 116 36.62 -18.16 -27.00
C GLU A 116 35.37 -18.45 -26.16
N GLU A 117 35.48 -18.87 -24.91
CA GLU A 117 34.29 -18.97 -24.04
C GLU A 117 34.19 -17.79 -23.07
N THR A 118 33.18 -16.95 -23.32
CA THR A 118 32.71 -15.95 -22.37
C THR A 118 32.18 -16.67 -21.12
N GLN A 119 32.98 -16.67 -20.06
CA GLN A 119 32.65 -17.36 -18.81
C GLN A 119 31.44 -16.69 -18.13
N SER A 120 30.42 -17.50 -17.84
CA SER A 120 29.27 -17.16 -17.01
C SER A 120 29.71 -16.59 -15.66
N VAL A 121 29.04 -15.52 -15.23
CA VAL A 121 29.26 -14.84 -13.95
C VAL A 121 29.08 -15.84 -12.80
N ILE A 122 30.18 -16.40 -12.30
CA ILE A 122 30.16 -17.29 -11.14
C ILE A 122 29.75 -16.44 -9.93
N SER A 123 28.61 -16.82 -9.36
CA SER A 123 28.03 -16.26 -8.15
C SER A 123 29.07 -16.19 -7.02
N ALA A 124 29.19 -15.01 -6.42
CA ALA A 124 30.16 -14.69 -5.38
C ALA A 124 30.10 -15.66 -4.18
N ASN A 125 31.28 -15.96 -3.64
CA ASN A 125 31.48 -16.85 -2.50
C ASN A 125 30.80 -16.27 -1.23
N PRO A 126 29.84 -16.98 -0.58
CA PRO A 126 29.08 -16.46 0.56
C PRO A 126 29.88 -16.31 1.86
N GLU A 127 31.04 -16.96 1.98
CA GLU A 127 31.78 -17.03 3.25
C GLU A 127 32.58 -15.76 3.57
N GLU A 128 32.87 -14.90 2.58
CA GLU A 128 33.65 -13.67 2.77
C GLU A 128 32.87 -12.37 2.53
N THR A 129 31.65 -12.44 2.01
CA THR A 129 30.90 -11.26 1.54
C THR A 129 29.62 -11.10 2.36
N GLY A 130 29.45 -9.93 3.00
CA GLY A 130 28.20 -9.59 3.71
C GLY A 130 26.99 -9.42 2.79
N SER A 131 25.85 -9.02 3.37
CA SER A 131 24.57 -8.83 2.68
C SER A 131 24.69 -8.05 1.36
N LYS A 132 23.93 -8.49 0.34
CA LYS A 132 23.91 -7.93 -1.01
C LYS A 132 23.49 -6.45 -1.06
N ALA A 133 23.83 -5.83 -2.20
CA ALA A 133 23.73 -4.41 -2.57
C ALA A 133 22.42 -3.66 -2.17
N ASN A 134 22.51 -2.33 -2.16
CA ASN A 134 21.41 -1.39 -1.93
C ASN A 134 20.32 -1.50 -3.02
N GLN A 135 19.43 -2.47 -2.84
CA GLN A 135 18.13 -2.67 -3.51
C GLN A 135 18.19 -2.98 -5.02
N GLU A 136 17.68 -4.15 -5.39
CA GLU A 136 17.15 -4.42 -6.74
C GLU A 136 15.81 -3.67 -6.89
N PRO A 137 15.42 -3.23 -8.10
CA PRO A 137 14.11 -2.62 -8.32
C PRO A 137 13.00 -3.58 -7.87
N ILE A 138 12.22 -3.18 -6.86
CA ILE A 138 10.99 -3.89 -6.45
C ILE A 138 9.92 -3.60 -7.52
N THR A 139 10.11 -4.14 -8.72
CA THR A 139 9.01 -4.39 -9.64
C THR A 139 8.52 -5.79 -9.31
N LYS A 140 7.56 -5.88 -8.39
CA LYS A 140 6.91 -7.15 -8.06
C LYS A 140 5.82 -7.45 -9.11
N ASN A 141 6.24 -7.61 -10.36
CA ASN A 141 5.41 -8.14 -11.43
C ASN A 141 6.10 -9.40 -11.99
N GLN A 142 5.54 -10.58 -11.66
CA GLN A 142 5.71 -11.91 -12.30
C GLN A 142 7.09 -12.59 -12.07
N GLU A 143 7.25 -13.41 -11.01
CA GLU A 143 7.27 -14.91 -10.97
C GLU A 143 8.60 -15.55 -11.48
N PRO A 144 9.20 -16.59 -10.84
CA PRO A 144 8.56 -17.81 -10.34
C PRO A 144 8.93 -18.22 -8.90
N ILE A 145 8.16 -19.19 -8.39
CA ILE A 145 8.27 -19.83 -7.09
C ILE A 145 9.58 -20.62 -7.00
N ASP A 146 10.46 -20.29 -6.06
CA ASP A 146 11.41 -21.26 -5.51
C ASP A 146 11.78 -20.90 -4.06
N GLN A 147 11.16 -21.61 -3.12
CA GLN A 147 11.69 -21.72 -1.76
C GLN A 147 11.73 -23.19 -1.38
N LYS A 148 12.93 -23.77 -1.48
CA LYS A 148 13.27 -25.05 -0.85
C LYS A 148 13.72 -24.81 0.60
N HIS A 149 12.84 -25.27 1.48
CA HIS A 149 13.04 -25.94 2.77
C HIS A 149 13.77 -25.20 3.91
N THR A 150 13.00 -24.90 4.95
CA THR A 150 13.24 -25.59 6.23
C THR A 150 11.99 -26.38 6.62
N ALA A 151 12.23 -27.65 6.92
CA ALA A 151 11.32 -28.77 7.07
C ALA A 151 10.11 -28.51 8.00
N GLN A 152 8.91 -28.66 7.45
CA GLN A 152 8.03 -29.81 7.71
C GLN A 152 6.80 -29.72 6.79
N ALA A 153 6.71 -30.63 5.83
CA ALA A 153 5.43 -31.03 5.23
C ALA A 153 5.09 -32.40 5.86
N PRO A 154 3.80 -32.71 6.10
CA PRO A 154 2.96 -33.03 4.96
C PRO A 154 1.54 -32.46 5.03
N ALA A 155 0.91 -32.41 3.86
CA ALA A 155 -0.53 -32.28 3.63
C ALA A 155 -1.20 -30.93 3.93
N GLY A 156 -1.58 -30.23 2.86
CA GLY A 156 -2.95 -29.73 2.76
C GLY A 156 -3.38 -28.60 3.71
N ASP A 157 -2.47 -27.80 4.27
CA ASP A 157 -2.88 -26.64 5.03
C ASP A 157 -3.38 -25.54 4.09
N LEU A 158 -4.70 -25.54 3.88
CA LEU A 158 -5.45 -24.51 3.16
C LEU A 158 -5.60 -23.23 4.00
N PHE A 159 -5.29 -23.32 5.30
CA PHE A 159 -5.40 -22.21 6.25
C PHE A 159 -4.46 -21.03 5.95
N PRO A 160 -3.15 -21.20 5.66
CA PRO A 160 -2.27 -20.10 5.27
C PRO A 160 -2.75 -19.36 4.01
N LYS A 161 -3.36 -20.08 3.05
CA LYS A 161 -3.95 -19.46 1.85
C LYS A 161 -5.12 -18.56 2.25
N PHE A 162 -6.05 -19.08 3.06
CA PHE A 162 -7.17 -18.31 3.60
C PHE A 162 -6.69 -17.09 4.42
N TRP A 163 -5.71 -17.28 5.29
CA TRP A 163 -5.16 -16.22 6.13
C TRP A 163 -4.55 -15.07 5.33
N LYS A 164 -3.94 -15.38 4.18
CA LYS A 164 -3.37 -14.37 3.28
C LYS A 164 -4.46 -13.52 2.62
N LEU A 165 -5.58 -14.14 2.24
CA LEU A 165 -6.71 -13.51 1.54
C LEU A 165 -7.61 -12.66 2.45
N TYR A 166 -7.70 -12.98 3.74
CA TYR A 166 -8.62 -12.30 4.65
C TYR A 166 -8.15 -10.85 4.99
N PRO A 167 -8.99 -9.82 4.84
CA PRO A 167 -8.58 -8.42 5.08
C PRO A 167 -8.28 -8.09 6.55
N ASN A 168 -9.10 -8.57 7.50
CA ASN A 168 -8.94 -8.30 8.93
C ASN A 168 -8.20 -9.44 9.64
N LYS A 169 -6.87 -9.37 9.69
CA LYS A 169 -5.96 -10.43 10.20
C LYS A 169 -5.81 -10.44 11.73
N LYS A 170 -6.92 -10.32 12.48
CA LYS A 170 -6.92 -10.34 13.95
C LYS A 170 -7.29 -11.73 14.49
N GLY A 171 -6.62 -12.17 15.57
CA GLY A 171 -6.98 -13.40 16.29
C GLY A 171 -6.61 -14.71 15.58
N LYS A 172 -5.39 -14.83 15.04
CA LYS A 172 -4.89 -16.02 14.30
C LYS A 172 -5.12 -17.34 15.03
N ALA A 173 -4.80 -17.41 16.32
CA ALA A 173 -4.96 -18.63 17.12
C ALA A 173 -6.43 -19.08 17.25
N ALA A 174 -7.38 -18.14 17.29
CA ALA A 174 -8.81 -18.47 17.32
C ALA A 174 -9.30 -18.93 15.94
N ALA A 175 -8.77 -18.34 14.86
CA ALA A 175 -9.09 -18.74 13.49
C ALA A 175 -8.55 -20.14 13.16
N GLU A 176 -7.33 -20.49 13.61
CA GLU A 176 -6.78 -21.84 13.47
C GLU A 176 -7.63 -22.88 14.20
N LYS A 177 -8.10 -22.56 15.41
CA LYS A 177 -9.01 -23.43 16.16
C LYS A 177 -10.34 -23.63 15.42
N ALA A 178 -10.92 -22.58 14.84
CA ALA A 178 -12.12 -22.67 14.02
C ALA A 178 -11.87 -23.50 12.75
N TRP A 179 -10.74 -23.29 12.09
CA TRP A 179 -10.34 -24.02 10.89
C TRP A 179 -10.17 -25.52 11.13
N LYS A 180 -9.50 -25.89 12.22
CA LYS A 180 -9.32 -27.30 12.62
C LYS A 180 -10.66 -28.00 12.91
N LYS A 181 -11.66 -27.28 13.42
CA LYS A 181 -13.02 -27.82 13.64
C LYS A 181 -13.78 -28.09 12.34
N LEU A 182 -13.56 -27.28 11.31
CA LEU A 182 -14.28 -27.34 10.04
C LEU A 182 -13.78 -28.44 9.09
N LYS A 183 -12.62 -29.06 9.37
CA LYS A 183 -12.00 -30.09 8.51
C LYS A 183 -12.08 -29.72 7.03
N VAL A 184 -11.59 -28.53 6.70
CA VAL A 184 -11.75 -27.93 5.36
C VAL A 184 -11.10 -28.82 4.30
N THR A 185 -11.90 -29.36 3.39
CA THR A 185 -11.48 -30.04 2.16
C THR A 185 -11.19 -29.03 1.06
N ASP A 186 -10.52 -29.43 -0.02
CA ASP A 186 -10.25 -28.55 -1.17
C ASP A 186 -11.55 -27.94 -1.74
N ASP A 187 -12.61 -28.75 -1.88
CA ASP A 187 -13.92 -28.27 -2.34
C ASP A 187 -14.52 -27.23 -1.38
N LEU A 188 -14.45 -27.47 -0.06
CA LEU A 188 -14.94 -26.50 0.92
C LEU A 188 -14.10 -25.22 0.93
N PHE A 189 -12.80 -25.32 0.67
CA PHE A 189 -11.93 -24.16 0.51
C PHE A 189 -12.32 -23.33 -0.72
N THR A 190 -12.69 -23.96 -1.84
CA THR A 190 -13.17 -23.20 -3.00
C THR A 190 -14.44 -22.41 -2.69
N LEU A 191 -15.39 -23.01 -1.96
CA LEU A 191 -16.61 -22.34 -1.49
C LEU A 191 -16.29 -21.18 -0.53
N ILE A 192 -15.40 -21.42 0.44
CA ILE A 192 -14.92 -20.40 1.37
C ILE A 192 -14.26 -19.23 0.61
N ALA A 193 -13.40 -19.52 -0.36
CA ALA A 193 -12.70 -18.51 -1.15
C ALA A 193 -13.67 -17.70 -2.02
N GLN A 194 -14.67 -18.34 -2.63
CA GLN A 194 -15.72 -17.66 -3.39
C GLN A 194 -16.60 -16.77 -2.51
N GLY A 195 -17.03 -17.25 -1.34
CA GLY A 195 -17.79 -16.46 -0.37
C GLY A 195 -16.99 -15.27 0.14
N LEU A 196 -15.69 -15.47 0.41
CA LEU A 196 -14.78 -14.40 0.82
C LEU A 196 -14.63 -13.34 -0.29
N ALA A 197 -14.46 -13.74 -1.54
CA ALA A 197 -14.35 -12.82 -2.67
C ALA A 197 -15.63 -11.96 -2.84
N LYS A 198 -16.82 -12.59 -2.74
CA LYS A 198 -18.10 -11.89 -2.79
C LYS A 198 -18.25 -10.88 -1.65
N GLN A 199 -17.84 -11.24 -0.44
CA GLN A 199 -17.96 -10.37 0.73
C GLN A 199 -16.93 -9.24 0.76
N CYS A 200 -15.70 -9.49 0.32
CA CYS A 200 -14.70 -8.43 0.13
C CYS A 200 -15.16 -7.37 -0.89
N ALA A 201 -15.96 -7.76 -1.89
CA ALA A 201 -16.55 -6.85 -2.87
C ALA A 201 -17.89 -6.22 -2.42
N SER A 202 -18.40 -6.60 -1.24
CA SER A 202 -19.68 -6.08 -0.74
C SER A 202 -19.54 -4.71 -0.07
N LEU A 203 -20.53 -3.84 -0.25
CA LEU A 203 -20.56 -2.52 0.38
C LEU A 203 -20.41 -2.61 1.90
N ALA A 204 -20.90 -3.66 2.54
CA ALA A 204 -20.81 -3.83 3.99
C ALA A 204 -19.37 -3.95 4.51
N TRP A 205 -18.44 -4.47 3.70
CA TRP A 205 -17.02 -4.58 4.06
C TRP A 205 -16.17 -3.44 3.50
N THR A 206 -16.64 -2.76 2.45
CA THR A 206 -15.97 -1.58 1.90
C THR A 206 -16.36 -0.29 2.63
N LYS A 207 -17.57 -0.23 3.21
CA LYS A 207 -18.06 0.93 3.96
C LYS A 207 -17.24 1.11 5.25
N ASP A 208 -16.96 2.38 5.58
CA ASP A 208 -16.22 2.80 6.76
C ASP A 208 -14.83 2.14 6.90
N GLY A 209 -14.14 1.94 5.76
CA GLY A 209 -12.77 1.41 5.73
C GLY A 209 -12.64 -0.04 6.22
N GLY A 210 -13.72 -0.81 6.21
CA GLY A 210 -13.73 -2.18 6.72
C GLY A 210 -13.82 -2.31 8.24
N GLN A 211 -14.32 -1.26 8.91
CA GLN A 211 -14.55 -1.28 10.36
C GLN A 211 -15.49 -2.41 10.81
N PHE A 212 -16.42 -2.84 9.95
CA PHE A 212 -17.38 -3.92 10.21
C PHE A 212 -16.95 -5.30 9.67
N ILE A 213 -15.69 -5.49 9.27
CA ILE A 213 -15.19 -6.80 8.84
C ILE A 213 -15.09 -7.71 10.06
N PRO A 214 -15.87 -8.81 10.13
CA PRO A 214 -15.85 -9.71 11.29
C PRO A 214 -14.46 -10.36 11.46
N HIS A 215 -14.15 -10.82 12.66
CA HIS A 215 -12.93 -11.61 12.86
C HIS A 215 -13.00 -12.94 12.10
N PRO A 216 -11.88 -13.43 11.55
CA PRO A 216 -11.85 -14.66 10.75
C PRO A 216 -12.37 -15.87 11.52
N ALA A 217 -12.16 -15.95 12.85
CA ALA A 217 -12.72 -17.00 13.68
C ALA A 217 -14.26 -16.97 13.71
N THR A 218 -14.85 -15.80 13.91
CA THR A 218 -16.32 -15.61 13.94
C THR A 218 -16.93 -15.88 12.57
N TRP A 219 -16.23 -15.45 11.51
CA TRP A 219 -16.63 -15.66 10.14
C TRP A 219 -16.63 -17.15 9.76
N LEU A 220 -15.59 -17.88 10.14
CA LEU A 220 -15.48 -19.32 9.93
C LEU A 220 -16.52 -20.11 10.73
N ASN A 221 -16.67 -19.80 12.01
CA ASN A 221 -17.63 -20.49 12.88
C ASN A 221 -19.08 -20.27 12.44
N GLY A 222 -19.39 -19.09 11.88
CA GLY A 222 -20.71 -18.75 11.37
C GLY A 222 -21.02 -19.26 9.97
N LYS A 223 -20.11 -20.02 9.34
CA LYS A 223 -20.25 -20.49 7.95
C LYS A 223 -20.64 -19.39 6.95
N ARG A 224 -20.14 -18.18 7.17
CA ARG A 224 -20.64 -16.98 6.49
C ARG A 224 -20.29 -16.92 5.01
N TRP A 225 -19.54 -17.88 4.48
CA TRP A 225 -19.36 -18.04 3.03
C TRP A 225 -20.66 -18.50 2.32
N GLU A 226 -21.64 -19.02 3.06
CA GLU A 226 -22.99 -19.36 2.57
C GLU A 226 -23.95 -18.16 2.63
N ASP A 227 -23.59 -17.07 3.33
CA ASP A 227 -24.44 -15.88 3.46
C ASP A 227 -24.62 -15.20 2.09
N GLU A 228 -25.88 -14.91 1.72
CA GLU A 228 -26.21 -14.12 0.53
C GLU A 228 -25.75 -12.67 0.71
N VAL A 229 -24.68 -12.29 0.02
CA VAL A 229 -24.22 -10.90 -0.06
C VAL A 229 -24.83 -10.23 -1.28
N GLN A 230 -25.59 -9.15 -1.05
CA GLN A 230 -26.02 -8.28 -2.13
C GLN A 230 -24.77 -7.55 -2.68
N PRO A 231 -24.45 -7.70 -3.98
CA PRO A 231 -23.37 -6.95 -4.58
C PRO A 231 -23.68 -5.45 -4.51
N ALA A 232 -22.64 -4.63 -4.46
CA ALA A 232 -22.74 -3.18 -4.59
C ALA A 232 -23.42 -2.82 -5.91
N SER A 233 -24.74 -2.62 -5.92
CA SER A 233 -25.37 -1.93 -7.04
C SER A 233 -24.96 -0.47 -6.93
N ASN A 234 -24.08 -0.03 -7.84
CA ASN A 234 -23.72 1.39 -8.00
C ASN A 234 -24.90 2.25 -8.50
N VAL A 235 -26.08 1.65 -8.67
CA VAL A 235 -27.31 2.37 -8.98
C VAL A 235 -28.00 2.68 -7.65
N HIS A 236 -27.74 3.86 -7.09
CA HIS A 236 -28.74 4.50 -6.25
C HIS A 236 -29.96 4.73 -7.14
N GLN A 237 -30.96 3.88 -7.00
CA GLN A 237 -32.25 4.08 -7.64
C GLN A 237 -32.84 5.32 -6.95
N PHE A 238 -32.61 6.49 -7.55
CA PHE A 238 -33.22 7.73 -7.07
C PHE A 238 -34.73 7.47 -6.97
N PRO A 239 -35.38 7.88 -5.86
CA PRO A 239 -36.83 7.81 -5.80
C PRO A 239 -37.37 8.52 -7.03
N GLN A 240 -38.23 7.83 -7.79
CA GLN A 240 -38.89 8.41 -8.96
C GLN A 240 -39.40 9.80 -8.59
N SER A 241 -38.92 10.83 -9.30
CA SER A 241 -39.32 12.21 -9.04
C SER A 241 -40.85 12.28 -8.99
N ARG A 242 -41.42 12.81 -7.90
CA ARG A 242 -42.86 13.06 -7.79
C ARG A 242 -43.35 14.14 -8.76
N HIS A 243 -42.42 14.83 -9.42
CA HIS A 243 -42.67 15.82 -10.45
C HIS A 243 -42.41 15.19 -11.83
N THR A 244 -43.48 14.68 -12.44
CA THR A 244 -43.56 14.27 -13.84
C THR A 244 -44.42 15.28 -14.61
N GLY A 245 -44.33 15.32 -15.95
CA GLY A 245 -45.18 16.19 -16.78
C GLY A 245 -44.61 17.57 -17.13
N PHE A 246 -43.28 17.75 -17.07
CA PHE A 246 -42.65 18.97 -17.61
C PHE A 246 -42.80 19.08 -19.13
N ASP A 247 -42.88 17.95 -19.80
CA ASP A 247 -43.14 17.74 -21.23
C ASP A 247 -44.59 18.02 -21.64
N THR A 248 -45.54 17.94 -20.71
CA THR A 248 -46.95 18.27 -20.96
C THR A 248 -47.34 19.72 -20.67
N ARG A 249 -46.42 20.54 -20.14
CA ARG A 249 -46.68 21.96 -19.87
C ARG A 249 -46.50 22.79 -21.14
N ASP A 250 -47.53 23.52 -21.53
CA ASP A 250 -47.44 24.51 -22.60
C ASP A 250 -46.76 25.78 -22.07
N TYR A 251 -45.45 25.88 -22.28
CA TYR A 251 -44.64 27.03 -21.88
C TYR A 251 -44.85 28.26 -22.78
N LYS A 252 -45.72 28.19 -23.80
CA LYS A 252 -46.05 29.32 -24.67
C LYS A 252 -47.42 29.91 -24.38
N ALA A 253 -48.18 29.35 -23.44
CA ALA A 253 -49.45 29.89 -23.02
C ALA A 253 -49.27 31.28 -22.39
N GLY A 254 -49.82 32.32 -23.05
CA GLY A 254 -49.76 33.71 -22.61
C GLY A 254 -48.62 34.54 -23.20
N LEU A 255 -47.74 33.95 -24.02
CA LEU A 255 -46.65 34.66 -24.66
C LEU A 255 -47.03 35.10 -26.07
N THR A 256 -46.79 36.38 -26.38
CA THR A 256 -47.01 36.91 -27.74
C THR A 256 -45.75 36.71 -28.59
N PRO A 257 -45.85 36.04 -29.76
CA PRO A 257 -44.68 35.85 -30.62
C PRO A 257 -44.32 37.15 -31.33
N ARG A 258 -43.08 37.60 -31.18
CA ARG A 258 -42.50 38.66 -31.99
C ARG A 258 -41.93 38.05 -33.29
N GLY A 259 -41.99 38.82 -34.37
CA GLY A 259 -41.60 38.37 -35.73
C GLY A 259 -40.11 38.02 -35.90
N ASP A 260 -39.30 38.17 -34.85
CA ASP A 260 -37.89 37.77 -34.76
C ASP A 260 -37.67 36.39 -34.10
N GLY A 261 -38.76 35.69 -33.75
CA GLY A 261 -38.71 34.38 -33.09
C GLY A 261 -38.58 34.44 -31.57
N THR A 262 -38.65 35.63 -30.97
CA THR A 262 -38.72 35.82 -29.52
C THR A 262 -40.15 35.92 -29.03
N TYR A 263 -40.36 35.72 -27.74
CA TYR A 263 -41.68 35.79 -27.10
C TYR A 263 -41.70 36.91 -26.05
N ASP A 264 -42.79 37.66 -25.99
CA ASP A 264 -43.01 38.77 -25.04
C ASP A 264 -44.12 38.42 -24.05
N PHE A 265 -44.04 38.97 -22.83
CA PHE A 265 -44.98 38.70 -21.73
C PHE A 265 -46.23 39.58 -21.78
#